data_AF-A0A350T1X2-F1
#
_entry.id   AF-A0A350T1X2-F1
#
_cell.length_a   1.000
_cell.length_b   1.000
_cell.length_c   1.000
_cell.angle_alpha   90.00
_cell.angle_beta   90.00
_cell.angle_gamma   90.00
#
_symmetry.space_group_name_H-M   'P 1'
#
loop_
_entity.id
_entity.type
_entity.pdbx_description
1 polymer ?
#
loop_
_entity_poly.entity_id
_entity_poly.type
_entity_poly.pdbx_seq_one_letter_code
_entity_poly.pdbx_strand_id
1 'polypeptide(L)'
;PFDRLIIAGYDLGSQPLIVLVALTAINFALLLLFFKELKLATFDPGLAAALGFSPALIHYGLMAGVSATTVGGFAAVGAILVVALMIVPAATAYLLTDRLGWMVAIAVAVGAGSGVVGYQIAWALDVSISGMIAVVMGAAFGLAATFSPSHGIVARTIRRGRQRDRFAADVLLLHLDHHPAGVESLARLETRLRWPAARLDGAARRIQAERLATVQAGELRLTELGRAEAARIASGLGVASAD
;
A
#
# COMPACT_ATOMS: atom_id res chain seq x y z
N PRO A 1 -38.62 -20.01 -4.54
CA PRO A 1 -39.41 -19.77 -3.32
C PRO A 1 -38.53 -20.00 -2.10
N PHE A 2 -38.07 -18.91 -1.45
CA PHE A 2 -37.07 -18.93 -0.39
C PHE A 2 -37.37 -20.02 0.66
N ASP A 3 -36.49 -21.01 0.81
CA ASP A 3 -36.58 -21.99 1.89
C ASP A 3 -36.53 -21.20 3.21
N ARG A 4 -37.71 -21.06 3.83
CA ARG A 4 -37.87 -20.32 5.07
C ARG A 4 -37.61 -21.26 6.22
N LEU A 5 -36.76 -20.84 7.14
CA LEU A 5 -36.47 -21.64 8.32
C LEU A 5 -37.54 -21.37 9.37
N ILE A 6 -38.48 -22.32 9.52
CA ILE A 6 -39.51 -22.26 10.55
C ILE A 6 -39.06 -23.16 11.71
N ILE A 7 -38.71 -22.55 12.86
CA ILE A 7 -38.36 -23.28 14.09
C ILE A 7 -39.38 -22.92 15.15
N ALA A 8 -39.99 -23.92 15.78
CA ALA A 8 -40.97 -23.75 16.86
C ALA A 8 -42.12 -22.78 16.53
N GLY A 9 -42.52 -22.69 15.25
CA GLY A 9 -43.60 -21.82 14.77
C GLY A 9 -43.20 -20.37 14.43
N TYR A 10 -41.93 -19.98 14.62
CA TYR A 10 -41.41 -18.68 14.23
C TYR A 10 -40.69 -18.76 12.87
N ASP A 11 -41.05 -17.88 11.94
CA ASP A 11 -40.37 -17.71 10.65
C ASP A 11 -39.12 -16.84 10.85
N LEU A 12 -37.95 -17.47 10.82
CA LEU A 12 -36.66 -16.83 11.06
C LEU A 12 -36.07 -16.20 9.77
N GLY A 13 -36.79 -16.27 8.65
CA GLY A 13 -36.34 -15.75 7.36
C GLY A 13 -35.71 -16.81 6.47
N SER A 14 -34.98 -16.36 5.44
CA SER A 14 -34.42 -17.26 4.43
C SER A 14 -33.23 -18.05 4.98
N GLN A 15 -33.22 -19.37 4.72
CA GLN A 15 -32.15 -20.27 5.17
C GLN A 15 -30.74 -19.78 4.76
N PRO A 16 -30.48 -19.31 3.52
CA PRO A 16 -29.15 -18.80 3.15
C PRO A 16 -28.72 -17.57 3.95
N LEU A 17 -29.67 -16.70 4.32
CA LEU A 17 -29.38 -15.51 5.13
C LEU A 17 -28.97 -15.92 6.55
N ILE A 18 -29.71 -16.85 7.18
CA ILE A 18 -29.42 -17.34 8.53
C ILE A 18 -28.05 -18.01 8.56
N VAL A 19 -27.72 -18.85 7.56
CA VAL A 19 -26.41 -19.50 7.44
C VAL A 19 -25.30 -18.45 7.33
N LEU A 20 -25.46 -17.43 6.48
CA LEU A 20 -24.47 -16.37 6.32
C LEU A 20 -24.29 -15.51 7.58
N VAL A 21 -25.37 -15.19 8.29
CA VAL A 21 -25.32 -14.45 9.55
C VAL A 21 -24.59 -15.28 10.62
N ALA A 22 -24.90 -16.57 10.73
CA ALA A 22 -24.23 -17.47 11.66
C ALA A 22 -22.73 -17.60 11.35
N LEU A 23 -22.37 -17.80 10.07
CA LEU A 23 -20.96 -17.86 9.64
C LEU A 23 -20.23 -16.54 9.90
N THR A 24 -20.89 -15.41 9.64
CA THR A 24 -20.33 -14.08 9.93
C THR A 24 -20.07 -13.92 11.43
N ALA A 25 -21.02 -14.29 12.28
CA ALA A 25 -20.87 -14.22 13.73
C ALA A 25 -19.73 -15.13 14.24
N ILE A 26 -19.64 -16.37 13.74
CA ILE A 26 -18.57 -17.30 14.07
C ILE A 26 -17.20 -16.75 13.66
N ASN A 27 -17.06 -16.27 12.41
CA ASN A 27 -15.82 -15.69 11.92
C ASN A 27 -15.42 -14.43 12.68
N PHE A 28 -16.40 -13.57 12.99
CA PHE A 28 -16.16 -12.35 13.75
C PHE A 28 -15.71 -12.65 15.18
N ALA A 29 -16.34 -13.62 15.85
CA ALA A 29 -15.92 -14.09 17.16
C ALA A 29 -14.51 -14.70 17.12
N LEU A 30 -14.21 -15.53 16.11
CA LEU A 30 -12.88 -16.11 15.91
C LEU A 30 -11.83 -15.01 15.72
N LEU A 31 -12.12 -14.01 14.88
CA LEU A 31 -11.23 -12.87 14.66
C LEU A 31 -11.01 -12.05 15.93
N LEU A 32 -12.05 -11.76 16.72
CA LEU A 32 -11.93 -10.98 17.94
C LEU A 32 -11.15 -11.71 19.03
N LEU A 33 -11.45 -13.00 19.23
CA LEU A 33 -10.84 -13.81 20.29
C LEU A 33 -9.39 -14.17 19.96
N PHE A 34 -9.11 -14.53 18.71
CA PHE A 34 -7.80 -15.03 18.28
C PHE A 34 -6.99 -14.01 17.47
N PHE A 35 -7.33 -12.71 17.51
CA PHE A 35 -6.67 -11.71 16.65
C PHE A 35 -5.15 -11.68 16.84
N LYS A 36 -4.70 -11.79 18.10
CA LYS A 36 -3.28 -11.69 18.45
C LYS A 36 -2.51 -12.92 18.00
N GLU A 37 -3.12 -14.08 18.15
CA GLU A 37 -2.64 -15.41 17.80
C GLU A 37 -2.54 -15.54 16.27
N LEU A 38 -3.59 -15.16 15.55
CA LEU A 38 -3.61 -15.09 14.08
C LEU A 38 -2.51 -14.17 13.56
N LYS A 39 -2.39 -12.97 14.14
CA LYS A 39 -1.33 -12.03 13.76
C LYS A 39 0.05 -12.63 14.01
N LEU A 40 0.30 -13.18 15.19
CA LEU A 40 1.59 -13.72 15.58
C LEU A 40 1.97 -14.93 14.73
N ALA A 41 1.08 -15.90 14.56
CA ALA A 41 1.32 -17.09 13.76
C ALA A 41 1.53 -16.77 12.27
N THR A 42 0.97 -15.67 11.76
CA THR A 42 1.17 -15.25 10.36
C THR A 42 2.52 -14.56 10.14
N PHE A 43 2.97 -13.74 11.09
CA PHE A 43 4.21 -12.95 10.93
C PHE A 43 5.45 -13.64 11.50
N ASP A 44 5.30 -14.46 12.54
CA ASP A 44 6.39 -15.21 13.16
C ASP A 44 5.87 -16.54 13.75
N PRO A 45 5.78 -17.59 12.92
CA PRO A 45 5.39 -18.93 13.37
C PRO A 45 6.34 -19.51 14.44
N GLY A 46 7.62 -19.13 14.41
CA GLY A 46 8.62 -19.62 15.37
C GLY A 46 8.39 -19.05 16.76
N LEU A 47 8.17 -17.75 16.86
CA LEU A 47 7.79 -17.08 18.10
C LEU A 47 6.41 -17.55 18.59
N ALA A 48 5.44 -17.76 17.69
CA ALA A 48 4.15 -18.34 18.04
C ALA A 48 4.31 -19.71 18.71
N ALA A 49 5.14 -20.59 18.15
CA ALA A 49 5.44 -21.90 18.73
C ALA A 49 6.16 -21.79 20.08
N ALA A 50 7.13 -20.89 20.20
CA ALA A 50 7.85 -20.65 21.45
C ALA A 50 6.94 -20.14 22.59
N LEU A 51 5.88 -19.39 22.25
CA LEU A 51 4.87 -18.90 23.20
C LEU A 51 3.78 -19.94 23.52
N GLY A 52 3.89 -21.16 22.99
CA GLY A 52 2.97 -22.28 23.29
C GLY A 52 1.75 -22.37 22.36
N PHE A 53 1.67 -21.54 21.32
CA PHE A 53 0.64 -21.69 20.29
C PHE A 53 1.07 -22.74 19.26
N SER A 54 0.10 -23.38 18.61
CA SER A 54 0.36 -24.24 17.45
C SER A 54 0.03 -23.48 16.16
N PRO A 55 1.04 -22.99 15.40
CA PRO A 55 0.81 -22.29 14.13
C PRO A 55 0.01 -23.14 13.14
N ALA A 56 0.23 -24.47 13.15
CA ALA A 56 -0.48 -25.40 12.28
C ALA A 56 -1.99 -25.43 12.59
N LEU A 57 -2.39 -25.50 13.86
CA LEU A 57 -3.81 -25.47 14.24
C LEU A 57 -4.47 -24.15 13.86
N ILE A 58 -3.79 -23.03 14.07
CA ILE A 58 -4.30 -21.70 13.67
C ILE A 58 -4.49 -21.62 12.16
N HIS A 59 -3.50 -22.11 11.39
CA HIS A 59 -3.58 -22.13 9.93
C HIS A 59 -4.75 -22.98 9.42
N TYR A 60 -4.88 -24.23 9.88
CA TYR A 60 -5.97 -25.11 9.45
C TYR A 60 -7.34 -24.63 9.94
N GLY A 61 -7.42 -24.05 11.15
CA GLY A 61 -8.64 -23.43 11.65
C GLY A 61 -9.10 -22.26 10.78
N LEU A 62 -8.16 -21.39 10.38
CA LEU A 62 -8.44 -20.30 9.45
C LEU A 62 -8.89 -20.83 8.08
N MET A 63 -8.18 -21.82 7.52
CA MET A 63 -8.54 -22.41 6.23
C MET A 63 -9.92 -23.08 6.25
N ALA A 64 -10.28 -23.75 7.35
CA ALA A 64 -11.60 -24.33 7.54
C ALA A 64 -12.69 -23.26 7.59
N GLY A 65 -12.48 -22.18 8.35
CA GLY A 65 -13.42 -21.05 8.43
C GLY A 65 -13.63 -20.36 7.07
N VAL A 66 -12.54 -20.11 6.35
CA VAL A 66 -12.59 -19.56 4.98
C VAL A 66 -13.37 -20.50 4.06
N SER A 67 -13.05 -21.79 4.06
CA SER A 67 -13.73 -22.79 3.23
C SER A 67 -15.24 -22.86 3.50
N ALA A 68 -15.63 -22.96 4.77
CA ALA A 68 -17.03 -23.00 5.18
C ALA A 68 -17.79 -21.74 4.74
N THR A 69 -17.17 -20.57 4.88
CA THR A 69 -17.76 -19.28 4.49
C THR A 69 -17.95 -19.18 2.98
N THR A 70 -16.95 -19.58 2.21
CA THR A 70 -17.00 -19.57 0.74
C THR A 70 -18.08 -20.50 0.22
N VAL A 71 -18.13 -21.74 0.71
CA VAL A 71 -19.14 -22.72 0.29
C VAL A 71 -20.54 -22.30 0.72
N GLY A 72 -20.70 -21.81 1.95
CA GLY A 72 -21.98 -21.30 2.45
C GLY A 72 -22.51 -20.09 1.67
N GLY A 73 -21.61 -19.24 1.17
CA GLY A 73 -21.97 -18.06 0.38
C GLY A 73 -22.35 -18.35 -1.08
N PHE A 74 -21.88 -19.45 -1.67
CA PHE A 74 -22.15 -19.77 -3.08
C PHE A 74 -23.64 -19.90 -3.38
N ALA A 75 -24.41 -20.56 -2.50
CA ALA A 75 -25.85 -20.75 -2.70
C ALA A 75 -26.64 -19.43 -2.58
N ALA A 76 -26.13 -18.46 -1.82
CA ALA A 76 -26.80 -17.19 -1.58
C ALA A 76 -26.55 -16.16 -2.68
N VAL A 77 -25.30 -16.04 -3.14
CA VAL A 77 -24.88 -14.91 -4.00
C VAL A 77 -24.17 -15.33 -5.29
N GLY A 78 -23.84 -16.61 -5.44
CA GLY A 78 -23.18 -17.16 -6.61
C GLY A 78 -21.64 -17.10 -6.56
N ALA A 79 -21.00 -17.95 -7.36
CA ALA A 79 -19.55 -18.16 -7.33
C ALA A 79 -18.73 -16.90 -7.67
N ILE A 80 -19.18 -16.14 -8.68
CA ILE A 80 -18.46 -14.93 -9.15
C ILE A 80 -18.31 -13.91 -8.03
N LEU A 81 -19.42 -13.61 -7.33
CA LEU A 81 -19.39 -12.59 -6.29
C LEU A 81 -18.60 -13.05 -5.06
N VAL A 82 -18.69 -14.33 -4.69
CA VAL A 82 -17.89 -14.87 -3.58
C VAL A 82 -16.39 -14.76 -3.87
N VAL A 83 -15.93 -15.12 -5.08
CA VAL A 83 -14.53 -14.95 -5.47
C VAL A 83 -14.11 -13.49 -5.45
N ALA A 84 -14.96 -12.59 -5.96
CA ALA A 84 -14.69 -11.15 -5.90
C ALA A 84 -14.55 -10.64 -4.46
N LEU A 85 -15.46 -11.02 -3.56
CA LEU A 85 -15.45 -10.65 -2.14
C LEU A 85 -14.27 -11.24 -1.36
N MET A 86 -13.76 -12.41 -1.76
CA MET A 86 -12.55 -12.98 -1.14
C MET A 86 -11.28 -12.19 -1.46
N ILE A 87 -11.17 -11.66 -2.69
CA ILE A 87 -9.89 -11.13 -3.19
C ILE A 87 -9.88 -9.60 -3.13
N VAL A 88 -10.90 -8.94 -3.70
CA VAL A 88 -10.83 -7.51 -4.03
C VAL A 88 -10.82 -6.60 -2.80
N PRO A 89 -11.63 -6.80 -1.74
CA PRO A 89 -11.59 -5.93 -0.56
C PRO A 89 -10.27 -6.05 0.20
N ALA A 90 -9.74 -7.29 0.32
CA ALA A 90 -8.46 -7.54 0.97
C ALA A 90 -7.31 -6.88 0.19
N ALA A 91 -7.29 -7.04 -1.14
CA ALA A 91 -6.29 -6.39 -2.00
C ALA A 91 -6.41 -4.86 -1.96
N THR A 92 -7.63 -4.32 -1.96
CA THR A 92 -7.88 -2.88 -1.85
C THR A 92 -7.37 -2.34 -0.52
N ALA A 93 -7.67 -3.01 0.59
CA ALA A 93 -7.21 -2.62 1.92
C ALA A 93 -5.68 -2.70 2.06
N TYR A 94 -5.06 -3.74 1.51
CA TYR A 94 -3.60 -3.92 1.49
C TYR A 94 -2.89 -2.77 0.76
N LEU A 95 -3.48 -2.25 -0.32
CA LEU A 95 -2.93 -1.09 -0.99
C LEU A 95 -3.01 0.17 -0.13
N LEU A 96 -4.04 0.31 0.71
CA LEU A 96 -4.29 1.53 1.47
C LEU A 96 -3.54 1.58 2.82
N THR A 97 -3.22 0.45 3.44
CA THR A 97 -2.56 0.42 4.75
C THR A 97 -1.67 -0.79 4.97
N ASP A 98 -0.61 -0.60 5.75
CA ASP A 98 0.34 -1.66 6.16
C ASP A 98 -0.01 -2.26 7.55
N ARG A 99 -1.04 -1.74 8.22
CA ARG A 99 -1.43 -2.19 9.57
C ARG A 99 -2.56 -3.21 9.47
N LEU A 100 -2.30 -4.47 9.83
CA LEU A 100 -3.26 -5.59 9.74
C LEU A 100 -4.65 -5.27 10.32
N GLY A 101 -4.75 -4.65 11.49
CA GLY A 101 -6.05 -4.30 12.09
C GLY A 101 -6.87 -3.30 11.25
N TRP A 102 -6.20 -2.28 10.71
CA TRP A 102 -6.82 -1.34 9.78
C TRP A 102 -7.14 -2.00 8.44
N MET A 103 -6.30 -2.93 7.98
CA MET A 103 -6.53 -3.68 6.75
C MET A 103 -7.84 -4.48 6.83
N VAL A 104 -8.08 -5.18 7.94
CA VAL A 104 -9.34 -5.91 8.16
C VAL A 104 -10.54 -4.95 8.19
N ALA A 105 -10.45 -3.85 8.94
CA ALA A 105 -11.53 -2.87 9.03
C ALA A 105 -11.88 -2.25 7.67
N ILE A 106 -10.86 -1.86 6.89
CA ILE A 106 -11.04 -1.29 5.55
C ILE A 106 -11.62 -2.35 4.59
N ALA A 107 -11.14 -3.60 4.64
CA ALA A 107 -11.68 -4.66 3.79
C ALA A 107 -13.17 -4.92 4.07
N VAL A 108 -13.59 -4.94 5.34
CA VAL A 108 -15.00 -5.07 5.72
C VAL A 108 -15.81 -3.87 5.21
N ALA A 109 -15.31 -2.64 5.41
CA ALA A 109 -15.98 -1.43 4.96
C ALA A 109 -16.15 -1.37 3.43
N VAL A 110 -15.09 -1.72 2.69
CA VAL A 110 -15.13 -1.79 1.21
C VAL A 110 -16.09 -2.88 0.76
N GLY A 111 -16.00 -4.10 1.32
CA GLY A 111 -16.88 -5.20 0.95
C GLY A 111 -18.36 -4.89 1.21
N ALA A 112 -18.70 -4.43 2.41
CA ALA A 112 -20.07 -4.06 2.78
C ALA A 112 -20.57 -2.85 1.98
N GLY A 113 -19.76 -1.80 1.87
CA GLY A 113 -20.08 -0.59 1.13
C GLY A 113 -20.30 -0.85 -0.37
N SER A 114 -19.42 -1.64 -0.99
CA SER A 114 -19.59 -2.04 -2.40
C SER A 114 -20.81 -2.93 -2.60
N GLY A 115 -21.18 -3.77 -1.62
CA GLY A 115 -22.42 -4.54 -1.67
C GLY A 115 -23.65 -3.64 -1.72
N VAL A 116 -23.74 -2.64 -0.83
CA VAL A 116 -24.86 -1.67 -0.81
C VAL A 116 -24.89 -0.85 -2.09
N VAL A 117 -23.77 -0.21 -2.45
CA VAL A 117 -23.70 0.66 -3.64
C VAL A 117 -23.96 -0.14 -4.92
N GLY A 118 -23.34 -1.32 -5.05
CA GLY A 118 -23.50 -2.18 -6.21
C GLY A 118 -24.92 -2.70 -6.36
N TYR A 119 -25.60 -3.05 -5.27
CA TYR A 119 -27.02 -3.44 -5.32
C TYR A 119 -27.91 -2.30 -5.80
N GLN A 120 -27.72 -1.08 -5.26
CA GLN A 120 -28.54 0.07 -5.67
C GLN A 120 -28.35 0.43 -7.15
N ILE A 121 -27.12 0.37 -7.65
CA ILE A 121 -26.84 0.58 -9.08
C ILE A 121 -27.42 -0.56 -9.93
N ALA A 122 -27.29 -1.81 -9.48
CA ALA A 122 -27.83 -2.96 -10.20
C ALA A 122 -29.34 -2.85 -10.37
N TRP A 123 -30.03 -2.46 -9.30
CA TRP A 123 -31.47 -2.26 -9.30
C TRP A 123 -31.88 -1.10 -10.22
N ALA A 124 -31.15 0.02 -10.20
CA ALA A 124 -31.46 1.18 -11.03
C ALA A 124 -31.24 0.92 -12.54
N LEU A 125 -30.27 0.06 -12.89
CA LEU A 125 -29.91 -0.26 -14.27
C LEU A 125 -30.53 -1.57 -14.78
N ASP A 126 -31.27 -2.29 -13.94
CA ASP A 126 -31.83 -3.62 -14.22
C ASP A 126 -30.78 -4.63 -14.74
N VAL A 127 -29.61 -4.65 -14.09
CA VAL A 127 -28.50 -5.54 -14.42
C VAL A 127 -28.24 -6.58 -13.32
N SER A 128 -27.38 -7.55 -13.62
CA SER A 128 -26.96 -8.57 -12.64
C SER A 128 -26.39 -7.94 -11.37
N ILE A 129 -27.02 -8.23 -10.22
CA ILE A 129 -26.60 -7.74 -8.90
C ILE A 129 -25.16 -8.18 -8.58
N SER A 130 -24.86 -9.47 -8.76
CA SER A 130 -23.53 -10.02 -8.47
C SER A 130 -22.45 -9.43 -9.37
N GLY A 131 -22.76 -9.26 -10.67
CA GLY A 131 -21.85 -8.63 -11.63
C GLY A 131 -21.59 -7.16 -11.29
N MET A 132 -22.64 -6.40 -10.97
CA MET A 132 -22.52 -4.97 -10.67
C MET A 132 -21.74 -4.72 -9.36
N ILE A 133 -21.97 -5.52 -8.32
CA ILE A 133 -21.18 -5.43 -7.08
C ILE A 133 -19.70 -5.70 -7.39
N ALA A 134 -19.39 -6.73 -8.19
CA ALA A 134 -18.01 -7.01 -8.59
C ALA A 134 -17.38 -5.85 -9.39
N VAL A 135 -18.14 -5.19 -10.27
CA VAL A 135 -17.68 -3.99 -11.00
C VAL A 135 -17.40 -2.83 -10.04
N VAL A 136 -18.29 -2.55 -9.08
CA VAL A 136 -18.07 -1.50 -8.06
C VAL A 136 -16.83 -1.79 -7.24
N MET A 137 -16.62 -3.05 -6.83
CA MET A 137 -15.42 -3.46 -6.12
C MET A 137 -14.16 -3.30 -6.98
N GLY A 138 -14.22 -3.67 -8.25
CA GLY A 138 -13.14 -3.47 -9.21
C GLY A 138 -12.79 -1.99 -9.40
N ALA A 139 -13.80 -1.12 -9.44
CA ALA A 139 -13.60 0.33 -9.48
C ALA A 139 -12.94 0.85 -8.19
N ALA A 140 -13.40 0.40 -7.01
CA ALA A 140 -12.78 0.76 -5.73
C ALA A 140 -11.31 0.31 -5.65
N PHE A 141 -11.01 -0.91 -6.11
CA PHE A 141 -9.64 -1.40 -6.23
C PHE A 141 -8.82 -0.57 -7.22
N GLY A 142 -9.35 -0.26 -8.40
CA GLY A 142 -8.66 0.55 -9.42
C GLY A 142 -8.30 1.96 -8.91
N LEU A 143 -9.22 2.58 -8.17
CA LEU A 143 -8.99 3.85 -7.48
C LEU A 143 -7.89 3.70 -6.43
N ALA A 144 -7.96 2.67 -5.56
CA ALA A 144 -6.92 2.42 -4.57
C ALA A 144 -5.56 2.13 -5.21
N ALA A 145 -5.49 1.36 -6.31
CA ALA A 145 -4.26 1.04 -7.00
C ALA A 145 -3.60 2.26 -7.66
N THR A 146 -4.42 3.22 -8.12
CA THR A 146 -3.92 4.44 -8.75
C THR A 146 -3.50 5.48 -7.70
N PHE A 147 -4.32 5.68 -6.66
CA PHE A 147 -4.14 6.74 -5.68
C PHE A 147 -3.48 6.31 -4.36
N SER A 148 -3.19 5.02 -4.16
CA SER A 148 -2.57 4.55 -2.91
C SER A 148 -1.23 5.24 -2.65
N PRO A 149 -1.02 5.78 -1.44
CA PRO A 149 0.23 6.44 -1.05
C PRO A 149 1.37 5.45 -0.81
N SER A 150 1.09 4.23 -0.34
CA SER A 150 2.11 3.24 0.04
C SER A 150 2.56 2.40 -1.16
N HIS A 151 1.60 1.93 -1.97
CA HIS A 151 1.82 0.94 -3.03
C HIS A 151 1.35 1.41 -4.42
N GLY A 152 0.75 2.60 -4.52
CA GLY A 152 0.20 3.09 -5.78
C GLY A 152 1.25 3.36 -6.84
N ILE A 153 0.88 3.14 -8.10
CA ILE A 153 1.74 3.34 -9.28
C ILE A 153 2.19 4.81 -9.36
N VAL A 154 1.28 5.74 -9.04
CA VAL A 154 1.54 7.19 -9.04
C VAL A 154 2.51 7.56 -7.93
N ALA A 155 2.28 7.11 -6.70
CA ALA A 155 3.16 7.37 -5.57
C ALA A 155 4.59 6.84 -5.81
N ARG A 156 4.73 5.64 -6.41
CA ARG A 156 6.02 5.06 -6.78
C ARG A 156 6.75 5.90 -7.82
N THR A 157 6.03 6.40 -8.83
CA THR A 157 6.61 7.23 -9.90
C THR A 157 7.07 8.58 -9.38
N ILE A 158 6.27 9.23 -8.52
CA ILE A 158 6.63 10.51 -7.89
C ILE A 158 7.83 10.33 -6.93
N ARG A 159 7.85 9.28 -6.11
CA ARG A 159 8.97 8.99 -5.20
C ARG A 159 10.26 8.74 -5.97
N ARG A 160 10.19 7.99 -7.09
CA ARG A 160 11.34 7.80 -8.00
C ARG A 160 11.86 9.11 -8.59
N GLY A 161 10.97 10.00 -9.04
CA GLY A 161 11.37 11.32 -9.52
C GLY A 161 12.11 12.12 -8.44
N ARG A 162 11.50 12.23 -7.26
CA ARG A 162 12.09 12.96 -6.11
C ARG A 162 13.42 12.37 -5.64
N GLN A 163 13.57 11.05 -5.68
CA GLN A 163 14.83 10.36 -5.36
C GLN A 163 15.91 10.67 -6.40
N ARG A 164 15.57 10.66 -7.69
CA ARG A 164 16.51 11.04 -8.76
C ARG A 164 16.97 12.48 -8.63
N ASP A 165 16.06 13.40 -8.28
CA ASP A 165 16.38 14.82 -8.10
C ASP A 165 17.29 15.04 -6.88
N ARG A 166 17.05 14.32 -5.77
CA ARG A 166 17.94 14.34 -4.60
C ARG A 166 19.31 13.77 -4.93
N PHE A 167 19.35 12.60 -5.55
CA PHE A 167 20.61 11.97 -5.94
C PHE A 167 21.44 12.88 -6.87
N ALA A 168 20.80 13.56 -7.83
CA ALA A 168 21.48 14.53 -8.69
C ALA A 168 22.06 15.72 -7.90
N ALA A 169 21.34 16.22 -6.88
CA ALA A 169 21.85 17.27 -5.99
C ALA A 169 23.05 16.78 -5.15
N ASP A 170 22.97 15.57 -4.58
CA ASP A 170 24.04 14.97 -3.78
C ASP A 170 25.32 14.77 -4.62
N VAL A 171 25.19 14.23 -5.84
CA VAL A 171 26.33 14.04 -6.76
C VAL A 171 26.94 15.38 -7.18
N LEU A 172 26.12 16.41 -7.41
CA LEU A 172 26.62 17.74 -7.75
C LEU A 172 27.38 18.37 -6.58
N LEU A 173 26.90 18.22 -5.35
CA LEU A 173 27.59 18.69 -4.13
C LEU A 173 28.94 17.99 -3.95
N LEU A 174 28.96 16.66 -4.05
CA LEU A 174 30.20 15.86 -3.98
C LEU A 174 31.20 16.26 -5.07
N HIS A 175 30.73 16.53 -6.29
CA HIS A 175 31.59 16.95 -7.39
C HIS A 175 32.26 18.30 -7.12
N LEU A 176 31.48 19.27 -6.62
CA LEU A 176 32.00 20.59 -6.28
C LEU A 176 32.99 20.51 -5.11
N ASP A 177 32.75 19.62 -4.15
CA ASP A 177 33.60 19.47 -2.96
C ASP A 177 34.98 18.88 -3.32
N HIS A 178 35.02 17.96 -4.28
CA HIS A 178 36.27 17.39 -4.81
C HIS A 178 37.06 18.32 -5.75
N HIS A 179 36.53 19.50 -6.09
CA HIS A 179 37.20 20.42 -7.01
C HIS A 179 38.10 21.39 -6.24
N PRO A 180 39.37 21.65 -6.66
CA PRO A 180 40.36 22.37 -5.85
C PRO A 180 40.01 23.82 -5.45
N ALA A 181 38.91 24.37 -5.96
CA ALA A 181 38.41 25.70 -5.61
C ALA A 181 36.99 25.71 -5.01
N GLY A 182 36.28 24.57 -4.98
CA GLY A 182 34.86 24.53 -4.61
C GLY A 182 33.96 25.39 -5.51
N VAL A 183 34.46 25.74 -6.70
CA VAL A 183 33.88 26.67 -7.67
C VAL A 183 33.98 26.06 -9.06
N GLU A 184 32.85 25.95 -9.76
CA GLU A 184 32.85 25.50 -11.15
C GLU A 184 31.79 26.20 -12.02
N SER A 185 32.14 26.50 -13.26
CA SER A 185 31.23 27.08 -14.25
C SER A 185 30.16 26.08 -14.67
N LEU A 186 28.90 26.54 -14.71
CA LEU A 186 27.74 25.75 -15.14
C LEU A 186 27.93 25.14 -16.54
N ALA A 187 28.55 25.87 -17.47
CA ALA A 187 28.82 25.39 -18.83
C ALA A 187 29.85 24.25 -18.88
N ARG A 188 30.84 24.27 -17.97
CA ARG A 188 31.82 23.18 -17.86
C ARG A 188 31.24 21.96 -17.16
N LEU A 189 30.37 22.17 -16.16
CA LEU A 189 29.65 21.11 -15.46
C LEU A 189 28.77 20.29 -16.41
N GLU A 190 28.03 20.94 -17.31
CA GLU A 190 27.19 20.25 -18.30
C GLU A 190 28.02 19.29 -19.17
N THR A 191 29.17 19.78 -19.64
CA THR A 191 30.07 19.01 -20.52
C THR A 191 30.76 17.86 -19.79
N ARG A 192 31.19 18.08 -18.53
CA ARG A 192 31.94 17.11 -17.72
C ARG A 192 31.04 16.01 -17.13
N LEU A 193 29.88 16.38 -16.61
CA LEU A 193 28.91 15.43 -16.04
C LEU A 193 28.09 14.73 -17.13
N ARG A 194 28.09 15.24 -18.37
CA ARG A 194 27.24 14.78 -19.49
C ARG A 194 25.76 14.73 -19.10
N TRP A 195 25.33 15.67 -18.28
CA TRP A 195 23.93 15.80 -17.88
C TRP A 195 23.20 16.75 -18.83
N PRO A 196 21.93 16.49 -19.16
CA PRO A 196 21.13 17.48 -19.88
C PRO A 196 20.96 18.74 -19.02
N ALA A 197 21.05 19.94 -19.63
CA ALA A 197 20.91 21.24 -18.96
C ALA A 197 19.77 21.29 -17.94
N ALA A 198 18.59 20.77 -18.31
CA ALA A 198 17.41 20.74 -17.42
C ALA A 198 17.66 19.99 -16.08
N ARG A 199 18.47 18.91 -16.08
CA ARG A 199 18.82 18.17 -14.86
C ARG A 199 19.83 18.95 -14.02
N LEU A 200 20.82 19.55 -14.65
CA LEU A 200 21.83 20.37 -13.97
C LEU A 200 21.17 21.58 -13.30
N ASP A 201 20.29 22.28 -14.02
CA ASP A 201 19.53 23.41 -13.49
C ASP A 201 18.60 23.02 -12.34
N GLY A 202 18.00 21.84 -12.41
CA GLY A 202 17.17 21.29 -11.34
C GLY A 202 17.98 21.02 -10.07
N ALA A 203 19.14 20.36 -10.21
CA ALA A 203 20.05 20.09 -9.12
C ALA A 203 20.62 21.39 -8.51
N ALA A 204 21.08 22.32 -9.35
CA ALA A 204 21.62 23.61 -8.94
C ALA A 204 20.58 24.46 -8.18
N ARG A 205 19.34 24.54 -8.67
CA ARG A 205 18.24 25.24 -7.98
C ARG A 205 17.96 24.64 -6.61
N ARG A 206 18.03 23.32 -6.48
CA ARG A 206 17.74 22.63 -5.23
C ARG A 206 18.80 22.90 -4.17
N ILE A 207 20.08 22.76 -4.52
CA ILE A 207 21.17 23.02 -3.56
C ILE A 207 21.28 24.50 -3.20
N GLN A 208 20.83 25.42 -4.08
CA GLN A 208 20.67 26.84 -3.76
C GLN A 208 19.51 27.08 -2.79
N ALA A 209 18.35 26.45 -3.02
CA ALA A 209 17.20 26.57 -2.12
C ALA A 209 17.52 26.08 -0.70
N GLU A 210 18.38 25.06 -0.59
CA GLU A 210 18.88 24.51 0.68
C GLU A 210 20.11 25.28 1.24
N ARG A 211 20.54 26.36 0.59
CA ARG A 211 21.70 27.22 0.96
C ARG A 211 23.06 26.50 0.99
N LEU A 212 23.18 25.38 0.26
CA LEU A 212 24.40 24.57 0.18
C LEU A 212 25.36 25.10 -0.91
N ALA A 213 24.85 25.76 -1.94
CA ALA A 213 25.68 26.43 -2.94
C ALA A 213 25.06 27.75 -3.38
N THR A 214 25.88 28.66 -3.88
CA THR A 214 25.47 29.96 -4.43
C THR A 214 25.98 30.10 -5.86
N VAL A 215 25.19 30.70 -6.75
CA VAL A 215 25.67 31.07 -8.08
C VAL A 215 26.19 32.50 -8.07
N GLN A 216 27.45 32.68 -8.45
CA GLN A 216 28.09 33.98 -8.63
C GLN A 216 28.72 34.01 -10.02
N ALA A 217 28.37 35.00 -10.84
CA ALA A 217 28.93 35.20 -12.18
C ALA A 217 28.88 33.96 -13.13
N GLY A 218 27.86 33.11 -13.00
CA GLY A 218 27.74 31.88 -13.82
C GLY A 218 28.54 30.68 -13.31
N GLU A 219 29.16 30.80 -12.14
CA GLU A 219 29.85 29.73 -11.44
C GLU A 219 29.08 29.32 -10.18
N LEU A 220 28.99 28.01 -9.95
CA LEU A 220 28.48 27.45 -8.71
C LEU A 220 29.60 27.42 -7.68
N ARG A 221 29.36 28.02 -6.51
CA ARG A 221 30.29 28.03 -5.37
C ARG A 221 29.66 27.37 -4.16
N LEU A 222 30.38 26.43 -3.54
CA LEU A 222 29.98 25.80 -2.28
C LEU A 222 30.00 26.78 -1.11
N THR A 223 28.95 26.75 -0.29
CA THR A 223 28.93 27.42 1.02
C THR A 223 29.62 26.55 2.08
N GLU A 224 29.90 27.09 3.25
CA GLU A 224 30.41 26.28 4.38
C GLU A 224 29.42 25.18 4.80
N LEU A 225 28.12 25.49 4.76
CA LEU A 225 27.05 24.52 4.99
C LEU A 225 27.06 23.41 3.93
N GLY A 226 27.26 23.77 2.66
CA GLY A 226 27.39 22.79 1.57
C GLY A 226 28.57 21.85 1.73
N ARG A 227 29.72 22.37 2.18
CA ARG A 227 30.94 21.58 2.43
C ARG A 227 30.73 20.59 3.58
N ALA A 228 30.10 21.04 4.67
CA ALA A 228 29.75 20.18 5.79
C ALA A 228 28.74 19.08 5.39
N GLU A 229 27.77 19.39 4.52
CA GLU A 229 26.82 18.41 3.99
C GLU A 229 27.49 17.40 3.05
N ALA A 230 28.37 17.85 2.16
CA ALA A 230 29.12 16.98 1.26
C ALA A 230 29.99 15.98 2.06
N ALA A 231 30.67 16.44 3.11
CA ALA A 231 31.43 15.57 4.02
C ALA A 231 30.54 14.54 4.75
N ARG A 232 29.34 14.95 5.19
CA ARG A 232 28.35 14.05 5.80
C ARG A 232 27.95 12.94 4.83
N ILE A 233 27.63 13.31 3.59
CA ILE A 233 27.25 12.37 2.52
C ILE A 233 28.41 11.42 2.18
N ALA A 234 29.62 11.96 2.03
CA ALA A 234 30.84 11.19 1.73
C ALA A 234 31.13 10.13 2.81
N SER A 235 31.04 10.52 4.08
CA SER A 235 31.22 9.61 5.22
C SER A 235 30.16 8.47 5.24
N GLY A 236 28.92 8.77 4.87
CA GLY A 236 27.85 7.77 4.75
C GLY A 236 28.03 6.81 3.56
N LEU A 237 28.76 7.23 2.53
CA LEU A 237 29.10 6.42 1.36
C LEU A 237 30.43 5.65 1.50
N GLY A 238 31.17 5.85 2.59
CA GLY A 238 32.50 5.27 2.79
C GLY A 238 33.57 5.83 1.86
N VAL A 239 33.33 6.99 1.25
CA VAL A 239 34.30 7.70 0.40
C VAL A 239 34.93 8.78 1.27
N ALA A 240 36.23 8.67 1.55
CA ALA A 240 36.93 9.66 2.36
C ALA A 240 36.94 11.02 1.65
N SER A 241 36.66 12.09 2.41
CA SER A 241 36.94 13.46 1.96
C SER A 241 38.46 13.59 1.79
N ALA A 242 38.90 14.06 0.62
CA ALA A 242 40.30 14.30 0.38
C ALA A 242 40.71 15.58 1.13
N ASP A 243 41.45 15.40 2.23
CA ASP A 243 42.21 16.45 2.91
C ASP A 243 43.39 16.93 2.03
#